data_AF-A0A8J3YQ69-F1
#
_entry.id   AF-A0A8J3YQ69-F1
#
_cell.length_a   1.000
_cell.length_b   1.000
_cell.length_c   1.000
_cell.angle_alpha   90.00
_cell.angle_beta   90.00
_cell.angle_gamma   90.00
#
_symmetry.space_group_name_H-M   'P 1'
#
loop_
_entity.id
_entity.type
_entity.pdbx_description
1 polymer ?
#
loop_
_entity_poly.entity_id
_entity_poly.type
_entity_poly.pdbx_seq_one_letter_code
_entity_poly.pdbx_strand_id
1 'polypeptide(L)'
;MPDLAARFGRLAAEYDARKAAATALVARRDWYTWPGLDLRPLHFERDLLRPGRRLGARPPVDRDVLRIGFDAEGRFVMVEEYSGFLRGRLYYETFLRYGEDVVEAAHFDRSGPIYLHEYAYEGGLMRTAAAVARAGSGRESYTYDGDRISRVEVEHDGLPRSVLSAEHDDRGLVRLVESAGRGRWVRYERPADGFDLDAACRHLEGRFVESALAAVAQLPADGPVAGVALAYRQARELSFEVVIVGADEQAALRAVDATAAWAPAEFDNATDLDLDEPEPLRTVRQELTLLDGNDYDACAGSEAGRRLLCAVAARLNAHNWSHALPVTDDFVVYAVDLEVVDLERNLAECLPPDRLARLRERGLL
;
A
#
# COMPACT_ATOMS: atom_id res chain seq x y z
N MET A 1 11.60 15.81 25.09
CA MET A 1 10.46 14.87 25.17
C MET A 1 9.61 15.00 26.44
N PRO A 2 10.15 15.12 27.68
CA PRO A 2 9.31 15.12 28.90
C PRO A 2 8.18 16.15 28.93
N ASP A 3 8.44 17.36 28.39
CA ASP A 3 7.41 18.40 28.26
C ASP A 3 6.27 18.03 27.30
N LEU A 4 6.60 17.48 26.13
CA LEU A 4 5.60 17.04 25.14
C LEU A 4 4.73 15.90 25.68
N ALA A 5 5.31 14.98 26.44
CA ALA A 5 4.57 13.91 27.11
C ALA A 5 3.62 14.45 28.19
N ALA A 6 4.07 15.44 28.98
CA ALA A 6 3.22 16.10 29.96
C ALA A 6 2.05 16.86 29.30
N ARG A 7 2.27 17.49 28.14
CA ARG A 7 1.21 18.11 27.32
C ARG A 7 0.24 17.06 26.76
N PHE A 8 0.75 15.97 26.21
CA PHE A 8 -0.07 14.85 25.72
C PHE A 8 -1.02 14.33 26.82
N GLY A 9 -0.52 14.16 28.04
CA GLY A 9 -1.31 13.72 29.20
C GLY A 9 -2.47 14.65 29.60
N ARG A 10 -2.48 15.90 29.12
CA ARG A 10 -3.58 16.86 29.37
C ARG A 10 -4.56 16.98 28.21
N LEU A 11 -4.25 16.44 27.02
CA LEU A 11 -5.04 16.67 25.80
C LEU A 11 -6.51 16.28 25.94
N ALA A 12 -6.82 15.21 26.68
CA ALA A 12 -8.20 14.77 26.87
C ALA A 12 -9.07 15.88 27.49
N ALA A 13 -8.53 16.62 28.47
CA ALA A 13 -9.23 17.74 29.10
C ALA A 13 -9.27 19.00 28.21
N GLU A 14 -8.42 19.08 27.19
CA GLU A 14 -8.30 20.23 26.30
C GLU A 14 -9.13 20.09 25.01
N TYR A 15 -9.78 18.94 24.76
CA TYR A 15 -10.47 18.65 23.50
C TYR A 15 -11.47 19.74 23.11
N ASP A 16 -12.43 20.07 23.98
CA ASP A 16 -13.49 21.06 23.66
C ASP A 16 -12.90 22.45 23.40
N ALA A 17 -11.92 22.86 24.21
CA ALA A 17 -11.24 24.14 24.05
C ALA A 17 -10.44 24.21 22.74
N ARG A 18 -9.76 23.12 22.35
CA ARG A 18 -9.03 23.02 21.08
C ARG A 18 -9.98 23.06 19.89
N LYS A 19 -11.07 22.31 19.94
CA LYS A 19 -12.10 22.31 18.90
C LYS A 19 -12.73 23.67 18.71
N ALA A 20 -13.11 24.35 19.80
CA ALA A 20 -13.68 25.69 19.75
C ALA A 20 -12.68 26.69 19.14
N ALA A 21 -11.43 26.67 19.59
CA ALA A 21 -10.37 27.56 19.07
C ALA A 21 -10.10 27.32 17.58
N ALA A 22 -9.91 26.07 17.16
CA ALA A 22 -9.69 25.73 15.76
C ALA A 22 -10.88 26.13 14.89
N THR A 23 -12.10 25.83 15.33
CA THR A 23 -13.35 26.18 14.61
C THR A 23 -13.48 27.69 14.42
N ALA A 24 -13.11 28.50 15.41
CA ALA A 24 -13.18 29.96 15.32
C ALA A 24 -12.17 30.55 14.31
N LEU A 25 -11.05 29.85 14.05
CA LEU A 25 -10.05 30.26 13.06
C LEU A 25 -10.45 29.91 11.62
N VAL A 26 -11.34 28.94 11.42
CA VAL A 26 -11.67 28.44 10.08
C VAL A 26 -12.39 29.51 9.25
N ALA A 27 -11.71 30.04 8.25
CA ALA A 27 -12.24 30.93 7.23
C ALA A 27 -12.79 30.17 6.01
N ARG A 28 -12.26 28.98 5.71
CA ARG A 28 -12.66 28.14 4.57
C ARG A 28 -12.68 26.66 4.94
N ARG A 29 -13.65 25.90 4.44
CA ARG A 29 -13.67 24.43 4.54
C ARG A 29 -13.73 23.81 3.16
N ASP A 30 -12.92 22.77 2.97
CA ASP A 30 -12.85 22.02 1.73
C ASP A 30 -12.85 20.53 2.01
N TRP A 31 -13.41 19.77 1.06
CA TRP A 31 -13.34 18.31 1.08
C TRP A 31 -12.08 17.85 0.35
N TYR A 32 -11.46 16.78 0.84
CA TYR A 32 -10.25 16.20 0.27
C TYR A 32 -10.38 14.67 0.20
N THR A 33 -9.73 14.08 -0.79
CA THR A 33 -9.44 12.64 -0.76
C THR A 33 -8.44 12.34 0.35
N TRP A 34 -8.51 11.14 0.91
CA TRP A 34 -7.43 10.60 1.74
C TRP A 34 -6.13 10.49 0.92
N PRO A 35 -4.93 10.69 1.52
CA PRO A 35 -4.61 11.06 2.92
C PRO A 35 -4.68 12.56 3.26
N GLY A 36 -5.12 13.42 2.35
CA GLY A 36 -5.21 14.87 2.60
C GLY A 36 -3.85 15.58 2.56
N LEU A 37 -3.50 16.31 3.61
CA LEU A 37 -2.30 17.15 3.69
C LEU A 37 -1.47 16.75 4.92
N ASP A 38 -0.15 16.82 4.81
CA ASP A 38 0.78 16.63 5.94
C ASP A 38 1.79 17.79 5.96
N LEU A 39 2.25 18.17 7.15
CA LEU A 39 3.26 19.21 7.34
C LEU A 39 4.69 18.67 7.19
N ARG A 40 4.88 17.37 7.46
CA ARG A 40 6.19 16.74 7.45
C ARG A 40 6.73 16.68 6.03
N PRO A 41 7.93 17.19 5.80
CA PRO A 41 8.54 17.07 4.50
C PRO A 41 8.79 15.60 4.11
N LEU A 42 8.69 15.32 2.82
CA LEU A 42 8.87 13.98 2.22
C LEU A 42 7.93 12.89 2.76
N HIS A 43 6.86 13.25 3.48
CA HIS A 43 5.92 12.28 4.05
C HIS A 43 5.31 11.38 2.95
N PHE A 44 4.80 11.99 1.88
CA PHE A 44 4.13 11.27 0.81
C PHE A 44 5.09 10.34 0.05
N GLU A 45 6.30 10.82 -0.25
CA GLU A 45 7.31 10.03 -0.95
C GLU A 45 7.83 8.88 -0.07
N ARG A 46 8.05 9.11 1.23
CA ARG A 46 8.49 8.07 2.17
C ARG A 46 7.45 6.96 2.32
N ASP A 47 6.17 7.34 2.38
CA ASP A 47 5.07 6.43 2.67
C ASP A 47 4.37 5.93 1.39
N LEU A 48 4.92 6.27 0.20
CA LEU A 48 4.38 5.95 -1.13
C LEU A 48 2.90 6.31 -1.30
N LEU A 49 2.57 7.49 -0.81
CA LEU A 49 1.26 8.11 -0.90
C LEU A 49 1.29 9.27 -1.89
N ARG A 50 0.11 9.75 -2.29
CA ARG A 50 -0.02 11.03 -2.98
C ARG A 50 -0.75 12.02 -2.08
N PRO A 51 -0.41 13.31 -2.12
CA PRO A 51 -1.22 14.32 -1.45
C PRO A 51 -2.68 14.22 -1.88
N GLY A 52 -3.58 14.34 -0.91
CA GLY A 52 -5.02 14.34 -1.14
C GLY A 52 -5.42 15.48 -2.07
N ARG A 53 -6.38 15.20 -2.94
CA ARG A 53 -6.91 16.17 -3.91
C ARG A 53 -8.12 16.85 -3.32
N ARG A 54 -8.21 18.17 -3.52
CA ARG A 54 -9.41 18.95 -3.19
C ARG A 54 -10.59 18.47 -4.04
N LEU A 55 -11.74 18.30 -3.40
CA LEU A 55 -12.98 17.84 -4.00
C LEU A 55 -13.97 19.00 -4.10
N GLY A 56 -14.71 19.04 -5.20
CA GLY A 56 -15.70 20.10 -5.46
C GLY A 56 -16.96 20.01 -4.58
N ALA A 57 -17.23 18.84 -3.99
CA ALA A 57 -18.35 18.60 -3.10
C ALA A 57 -18.03 17.44 -2.14
N ARG A 58 -18.89 17.25 -1.13
CA ARG A 58 -18.80 16.09 -0.23
C ARG A 58 -19.03 14.80 -1.04
N PRO A 59 -18.13 13.81 -0.99
CA PRO A 59 -18.35 12.53 -1.64
C PRO A 59 -19.44 11.68 -0.95
N PRO A 60 -19.85 10.57 -1.59
CA PRO A 60 -20.69 9.54 -0.99
C PRO A 60 -20.21 9.07 0.40
N VAL A 61 -21.16 8.62 1.23
CA VAL A 61 -20.91 8.24 2.64
C VAL A 61 -20.21 6.89 2.80
N ASP A 62 -19.98 6.18 1.71
CA ASP A 62 -19.25 4.91 1.66
C ASP A 62 -17.76 5.09 1.33
N ARG A 63 -17.28 6.33 1.27
CA ARG A 63 -15.87 6.66 1.02
C ARG A 63 -15.18 7.30 2.22
N ASP A 64 -13.90 7.01 2.36
CA ASP A 64 -13.02 7.69 3.31
C ASP A 64 -12.64 9.08 2.75
N VAL A 65 -12.97 10.13 3.51
CA VAL A 65 -12.79 11.52 3.07
C VAL A 65 -12.40 12.43 4.22
N LEU A 66 -11.70 13.52 3.88
CA LEU A 66 -11.30 14.52 4.85
C LEU A 66 -12.08 15.81 4.62
N ARG A 67 -12.45 16.49 5.70
CA ARG A 67 -12.84 17.90 5.67
C ARG A 67 -11.77 18.72 6.35
N ILE A 68 -11.12 19.58 5.58
CA ILE A 68 -10.00 20.40 6.05
C ILE A 68 -10.48 21.85 6.19
N GLY A 69 -10.27 22.42 7.37
CA GLY A 69 -10.54 23.82 7.69
C GLY A 69 -9.26 24.65 7.61
N PHE A 70 -9.30 25.73 6.84
CA PHE A 70 -8.20 26.68 6.66
C PHE A 70 -8.49 28.01 7.35
N ASP A 71 -7.46 28.64 7.90
CA ASP A 71 -7.52 30.02 8.41
C ASP A 71 -7.48 31.06 7.28
N ALA A 72 -7.47 32.34 7.65
CA ALA A 72 -7.46 33.46 6.70
C ALA A 72 -6.16 33.53 5.88
N GLU A 73 -5.06 33.03 6.42
CA GLU A 73 -3.74 32.94 5.78
C GLU A 73 -3.60 31.68 4.90
N GLY A 74 -4.60 30.79 4.90
CA GLY A 74 -4.61 29.57 4.10
C GLY A 74 -3.88 28.39 4.72
N ARG A 75 -3.55 28.42 6.01
CA ARG A 75 -2.99 27.30 6.76
C ARG A 75 -4.12 26.41 7.27
N PHE A 76 -3.95 25.09 7.25
CA PHE A 76 -4.98 24.20 7.78
C PHE A 76 -4.91 24.13 9.31
N VAL A 77 -6.02 24.46 9.97
CA VAL A 77 -6.13 24.53 11.44
C VAL A 77 -6.94 23.37 12.02
N MET A 78 -7.65 22.65 11.16
CA MET A 78 -8.52 21.55 11.55
C MET A 78 -8.60 20.51 10.42
N VAL A 79 -8.50 19.24 10.77
CA VAL A 79 -8.74 18.11 9.88
C VAL A 79 -9.77 17.21 10.53
N GLU A 80 -10.82 16.87 9.80
CA GLU A 80 -11.85 15.94 10.22
C GLU A 80 -11.86 14.75 9.26
N GLU A 81 -11.74 13.53 9.78
CA GLU A 81 -11.68 12.31 8.99
C GLU A 81 -12.99 11.52 9.11
N TYR A 82 -13.64 11.30 7.97
CA TYR A 82 -14.89 10.57 7.87
C TYR A 82 -14.62 9.22 7.22
N SER A 83 -15.17 8.16 7.82
CA SER A 83 -14.98 6.81 7.29
C SER A 83 -16.17 6.31 6.49
N GLY A 84 -15.91 5.80 5.29
CA GLY A 84 -16.85 5.09 4.43
C GLY A 84 -17.39 3.81 5.07
N PHE A 85 -16.50 3.02 5.67
CA PHE A 85 -16.86 1.83 6.45
C PHE A 85 -17.84 2.16 7.59
N LEU A 86 -17.66 3.32 8.24
CA LEU A 86 -18.57 3.82 9.28
C LEU A 86 -19.74 4.64 8.74
N ARG A 87 -20.08 4.49 7.44
CA ARG A 87 -21.18 5.17 6.75
C ARG A 87 -21.09 6.70 6.85
N GLY A 88 -19.91 7.25 6.60
CA GLY A 88 -19.65 8.68 6.52
C GLY A 88 -19.70 9.36 7.88
N ARG A 89 -19.47 8.61 8.96
CA ARG A 89 -19.36 9.15 10.32
C ARG A 89 -17.96 9.70 10.54
N LEU A 90 -17.90 10.84 11.23
CA LEU A 90 -16.66 11.38 11.78
C LEU A 90 -16.04 10.38 12.75
N TYR A 91 -14.76 10.08 12.57
CA TYR A 91 -14.04 9.14 13.42
C TYR A 91 -12.77 9.72 14.02
N TYR A 92 -12.05 10.60 13.30
CA TYR A 92 -10.91 11.33 13.84
C TYR A 92 -11.00 12.84 13.63
N GLU A 93 -10.36 13.57 14.54
CA GLU A 93 -10.18 15.03 14.45
C GLU A 93 -8.75 15.41 14.82
N THR A 94 -8.14 16.28 14.01
CA THR A 94 -6.84 16.89 14.30
C THR A 94 -7.01 18.40 14.40
N PHE A 95 -6.50 18.99 15.48
CA PHE A 95 -6.49 20.45 15.68
C PHE A 95 -5.06 20.97 15.68
N LEU A 96 -4.79 21.97 14.85
CA LEU A 96 -3.47 22.59 14.73
C LEU A 96 -3.42 23.96 15.39
N ARG A 97 -2.32 24.25 16.08
CA ARG A 97 -2.00 25.56 16.67
C ARG A 97 -0.67 26.03 16.12
N TYR A 98 -0.66 27.23 15.55
CA TYR A 98 0.52 27.87 15.00
C TYR A 98 1.07 28.89 16.01
N GLY A 99 2.30 28.68 16.47
CA GLY A 99 3.14 29.68 17.11
C GLY A 99 4.08 30.33 16.08
N GLU A 100 5.05 31.11 16.57
CA GLU A 100 6.04 31.80 15.72
C GLU A 100 6.95 30.80 14.99
N ASP A 101 7.62 29.93 15.73
CA ASP A 101 8.56 28.93 15.20
C ASP A 101 8.13 27.48 15.49
N VAL A 102 6.87 27.28 15.91
CA VAL A 102 6.36 25.96 16.29
C VAL A 102 4.93 25.75 15.82
N VAL A 103 4.63 24.55 15.36
CA VAL A 103 3.26 24.11 15.09
C VAL A 103 2.96 22.88 15.92
N GLU A 104 1.84 22.88 16.62
CA GLU A 104 1.38 21.73 17.41
C GLU A 104 0.14 21.13 16.75
N ALA A 105 0.10 19.81 16.55
CA ALA A 105 -1.06 19.09 16.02
C ALA A 105 -1.51 18.02 17.01
N ALA A 106 -2.73 18.17 17.54
CA ALA A 106 -3.33 17.23 18.48
C ALA A 106 -4.41 16.41 17.77
N HIS A 107 -4.25 15.09 17.74
CA HIS A 107 -5.14 14.16 17.05
C HIS A 107 -5.95 13.32 18.03
N PHE A 108 -7.24 13.16 17.74
CA PHE A 108 -8.23 12.55 18.63
C PHE A 108 -9.08 11.53 17.89
N ASP A 109 -9.45 10.48 18.61
CA ASP A 109 -10.57 9.60 18.28
C ASP A 109 -11.71 9.77 19.30
N ARG A 110 -12.73 8.93 19.18
CA ARG A 110 -13.85 8.90 20.13
C ARG A 110 -13.47 8.50 21.56
N SER A 111 -12.31 7.88 21.75
CA SER A 111 -11.80 7.43 23.04
C SER A 111 -10.85 8.46 23.68
N GLY A 112 -10.46 9.51 22.96
CA GLY A 112 -9.62 10.61 23.45
C GLY A 112 -8.41 10.91 22.56
N PRO A 113 -7.31 11.46 23.09
CA PRO A 113 -6.14 11.82 22.31
C PRO A 113 -5.37 10.57 21.83
N ILE A 114 -5.00 10.52 20.56
CA ILE A 114 -4.17 9.47 19.96
C ILE A 114 -2.71 9.88 19.97
N TYR A 115 -2.41 11.07 19.44
CA TYR A 115 -1.06 11.63 19.40
C TYR A 115 -1.06 13.16 19.52
N LEU A 116 0.10 13.68 19.94
CA LEU A 116 0.48 15.09 19.88
C LEU A 116 1.77 15.21 19.09
N HIS A 117 1.73 15.96 17.99
CA HIS A 117 2.91 16.35 17.24
C HIS A 117 3.32 17.78 17.56
N GLU A 118 4.63 18.00 17.62
CA GLU A 118 5.25 19.31 17.66
C GLU A 118 6.26 19.43 16.51
N TYR A 119 6.05 20.42 15.66
CA TYR A 119 6.89 20.73 14.52
C TYR A 119 7.64 22.03 14.81
N ALA A 120 8.96 21.97 14.94
CA ALA A 120 9.78 23.15 15.18
C ALA A 120 10.45 23.61 13.89
N TYR A 121 10.46 24.92 13.69
CA TYR A 121 10.98 25.59 12.50
C TYR A 121 12.13 26.52 12.86
N GLU A 122 13.02 26.74 11.90
CA GLU A 122 14.09 27.73 11.98
C GLU A 122 14.28 28.34 10.59
N GLY A 123 14.15 29.66 10.48
CA GLY A 123 14.25 30.33 9.17
C GLY A 123 13.21 29.85 8.16
N GLY A 124 12.02 29.46 8.62
CA GLY A 124 10.93 28.94 7.80
C GLY A 124 11.06 27.46 7.39
N LEU A 125 12.16 26.78 7.74
CA LEU A 125 12.37 25.36 7.45
C LEU A 125 12.09 24.50 8.69
N MET A 126 11.33 23.40 8.52
CA MET A 126 11.08 22.46 9.62
C MET A 126 12.38 21.76 10.00
N ARG A 127 12.85 21.95 11.24
CA ARG A 127 14.07 21.30 11.75
C ARG A 127 13.76 19.99 12.44
N THR A 128 12.62 19.90 13.12
CA THR A 128 12.23 18.69 13.84
C THR A 128 10.73 18.47 13.83
N ALA A 129 10.31 17.21 13.79
CA ALA A 129 8.95 16.78 14.09
C ALA A 129 9.02 15.78 15.25
N ALA A 130 8.52 16.15 16.43
CA ALA A 130 8.46 15.26 17.58
C ALA A 130 7.01 14.82 17.82
N ALA A 131 6.82 13.57 18.24
CA ALA A 131 5.51 12.98 18.46
C ALA A 131 5.48 12.23 19.79
N VAL A 132 4.41 12.40 20.57
CA VAL A 132 4.04 11.47 21.65
C VAL A 132 2.65 10.93 21.34
N ALA A 133 2.52 9.61 21.36
CA ALA A 133 1.28 8.89 21.08
C ALA A 133 0.98 7.88 22.19
N ARG A 134 -0.24 7.31 22.17
CA ARG A 134 -0.63 6.22 23.09
C ARG A 134 0.33 5.03 23.05
N ALA A 135 0.92 4.74 21.89
CA ALA A 135 1.73 3.55 21.64
C ALA A 135 3.24 3.81 21.57
N GLY A 136 3.70 5.00 21.98
CA GLY A 136 5.12 5.33 21.99
C GLY A 136 5.39 6.77 21.56
N SER A 137 6.66 7.10 21.44
CA SER A 137 7.09 8.42 21.01
C SER A 137 8.14 8.35 19.91
N GLY A 138 8.30 9.46 19.20
CA GLY A 138 9.18 9.55 18.06
C GLY A 138 9.68 10.95 17.79
N ARG A 139 10.78 11.04 17.04
CA ARG A 139 11.35 12.29 16.58
C ARG A 139 11.97 12.11 15.19
N GLU A 140 11.64 13.04 14.31
CA GLU A 140 12.29 13.26 13.04
C GLU A 140 13.15 14.53 13.13
N SER A 141 14.35 14.51 12.57
CA SER A 141 15.23 15.69 12.42
C SER A 141 15.61 15.85 10.95
N TYR A 142 15.54 17.09 10.44
CA TYR A 142 15.69 17.38 9.02
C TYR A 142 16.92 18.26 8.76
N THR A 143 17.76 17.82 7.83
CA THR A 143 18.90 18.58 7.30
C THR A 143 18.63 18.98 5.86
N TYR A 144 19.11 20.16 5.49
CA TYR A 144 18.84 20.79 4.20
C TYR A 144 20.14 21.23 3.52
N ASP A 145 20.16 21.10 2.20
CA ASP A 145 21.13 21.71 1.31
C ASP A 145 20.42 22.87 0.59
N GLY A 146 20.62 24.09 1.10
CA GLY A 146 19.80 25.24 0.71
C GLY A 146 18.37 25.11 1.25
N ASP A 147 17.39 25.11 0.37
CA ASP A 147 15.95 24.95 0.67
C ASP A 147 15.45 23.50 0.49
N ARG A 148 16.32 22.58 0.05
CA ARG A 148 15.96 21.18 -0.22
C ARG A 148 16.45 20.27 0.89
N ILE A 149 15.65 19.28 1.24
CA ILE A 149 16.05 18.31 2.26
C ILE A 149 17.11 17.39 1.70
N SER A 150 18.20 17.22 2.42
CA SER A 150 19.25 16.25 2.08
C SER A 150 19.18 15.02 2.98
N ARG A 151 18.64 15.15 4.19
CA ARG A 151 18.61 14.06 5.18
C ARG A 151 17.45 14.17 6.16
N VAL A 152 16.88 13.03 6.50
CA VAL A 152 15.91 12.88 7.60
C VAL A 152 16.41 11.80 8.56
N GLU A 153 16.53 12.13 9.83
CA GLU A 153 16.89 11.17 10.88
C GLU A 153 15.67 10.86 11.71
N VAL A 154 15.30 9.58 11.80
CA VAL A 154 14.08 9.12 12.46
C VAL A 154 14.45 8.25 13.65
N GLU A 155 13.93 8.62 14.81
CA GLU A 155 14.13 7.93 16.08
C GLU A 155 12.77 7.65 16.70
N HIS A 156 12.44 6.36 16.89
CA HIS A 156 11.21 5.93 17.56
C HIS A 156 11.56 5.06 18.77
N ASP A 157 10.74 5.11 19.81
CA ASP A 157 10.93 4.29 21.01
C ASP A 157 11.00 2.80 20.66
N GLY A 158 12.04 2.12 21.12
CA GLY A 158 12.23 0.68 20.93
C GLY A 158 12.59 0.24 19.51
N LEU A 159 12.75 1.16 18.56
CA LEU A 159 13.16 0.86 17.20
C LEU A 159 14.58 1.34 16.91
N PRO A 160 15.34 0.64 16.05
CA PRO A 160 16.60 1.16 15.55
C PRO A 160 16.38 2.49 14.85
N ARG A 161 17.27 3.45 15.12
CA ARG A 161 17.31 4.71 14.38
C ARG A 161 17.45 4.44 12.88
N SER A 162 16.66 5.14 12.09
CA SER A 162 16.76 5.14 10.63
C SER A 162 17.14 6.51 10.09
N VAL A 163 17.72 6.51 8.90
CA VAL A 163 18.20 7.70 8.21
C VAL A 163 17.76 7.62 6.76
N LEU A 164 16.98 8.61 6.32
CA LEU A 164 16.67 8.81 4.92
C LEU A 164 17.64 9.82 4.32
N SER A 165 18.22 9.49 3.18
CA SER A 165 19.05 10.38 2.36
C SER A 165 18.28 10.71 1.08
N ALA A 166 18.14 12.00 0.79
CA ALA A 166 17.31 12.50 -0.29
C ALA A 166 18.17 13.15 -1.38
N GLU A 167 18.04 12.66 -2.60
CA GLU A 167 18.74 13.14 -3.78
C GLU A 167 17.79 13.99 -4.63
N HIS A 168 18.27 15.13 -5.11
CA HIS A 168 17.46 16.11 -5.85
C HIS A 168 18.14 16.51 -7.16
N ASP A 169 17.33 16.86 -8.15
CA ASP A 169 17.74 17.55 -9.38
C ASP A 169 16.91 18.83 -9.59
N ASP A 170 17.04 19.49 -10.73
CA ASP A 170 16.30 20.74 -11.01
C ASP A 170 14.78 20.58 -11.00
N ARG A 171 14.27 19.33 -11.06
CA ARG A 171 12.84 19.00 -11.07
C ARG A 171 12.32 18.52 -9.71
N GLY A 172 13.16 18.48 -8.69
CA GLY A 172 12.80 18.09 -7.33
C GLY A 172 13.43 16.77 -6.89
N LEU A 173 12.75 16.04 -6.00
CA LEU A 173 13.23 14.77 -5.46
C LEU A 173 13.40 13.73 -6.58
N VAL A 174 14.57 13.11 -6.62
CA VAL A 174 14.95 12.04 -7.54
C VAL A 174 14.86 10.70 -6.83
N ARG A 175 15.46 10.59 -5.64
CA ARG A 175 15.59 9.33 -4.92
C ARG A 175 15.59 9.55 -3.42
N LEU A 176 14.97 8.64 -2.70
CA LEU A 176 14.96 8.60 -1.25
C LEU A 176 15.44 7.22 -0.79
N VAL A 177 16.55 7.17 -0.06
CA VAL A 177 17.14 5.92 0.40
C VAL A 177 17.15 5.92 1.92
N GLU A 178 16.51 4.93 2.52
CA GLU A 178 16.53 4.73 3.96
C GLU A 178 17.60 3.72 4.36
N SER A 179 18.34 4.03 5.41
CA SER A 179 19.29 3.13 6.08
C SER A 179 18.84 2.93 7.52
N ALA A 180 18.68 1.68 7.97
CA ALA A 180 18.51 1.38 9.38
C ALA A 180 19.26 0.10 9.78
N GLY A 181 20.01 0.16 10.87
CA GLY A 181 20.92 -0.92 11.25
C GLY A 181 21.93 -1.23 10.13
N ARG A 182 21.89 -2.46 9.60
CA ARG A 182 22.70 -2.88 8.43
C ARG A 182 21.93 -2.84 7.11
N GLY A 183 20.63 -2.55 7.16
CA GLY A 183 19.77 -2.50 5.99
C GLY A 183 19.86 -1.16 5.28
N ARG A 184 19.72 -1.19 3.95
CA ARG A 184 19.62 -0.01 3.09
C ARG A 184 18.63 -0.31 1.98
N TRP A 185 17.61 0.54 1.82
CA TRP A 185 16.50 0.30 0.90
C TRP A 185 16.10 1.61 0.20
N VAL A 186 15.71 1.52 -1.05
CA VAL A 186 15.14 2.66 -1.78
C VAL A 186 13.67 2.76 -1.39
N ARG A 187 13.29 3.88 -0.78
CA ARG A 187 11.89 4.16 -0.41
C ARG A 187 11.10 4.75 -1.55
N TYR A 188 11.76 5.63 -2.31
CA TYR A 188 11.18 6.29 -3.45
C TYR A 188 12.24 6.51 -4.51
N GLU A 189 11.84 6.36 -5.76
CA GLU A 189 12.57 6.86 -6.90
C GLU A 189 11.62 7.43 -7.93
N ARG A 190 11.90 8.64 -8.39
CA ARG A 190 11.12 9.27 -9.45
C ARG A 190 11.33 8.49 -10.75
N PRO A 191 10.27 8.00 -11.41
CA PRO A 191 10.41 7.32 -12.68
C PRO A 191 11.08 8.21 -13.74
N ALA A 192 11.71 7.57 -14.72
CA ALA A 192 12.27 8.27 -15.88
C ALA A 192 11.18 9.01 -16.68
N ASP A 193 11.59 10.02 -17.43
CA ASP A 193 10.66 10.81 -18.23
C ASP A 193 9.98 9.95 -19.28
N GLY A 194 8.65 10.04 -19.34
CA GLY A 194 7.84 9.20 -20.24
C GLY A 194 7.68 7.76 -19.78
N PHE A 195 7.95 7.44 -18.51
CA PHE A 195 7.63 6.12 -17.95
C PHE A 195 6.15 5.78 -18.17
N ASP A 196 5.93 4.62 -18.79
CA ASP A 196 4.62 4.04 -19.06
C ASP A 196 4.48 2.76 -18.24
N LEU A 197 3.63 2.82 -17.22
CA LEU A 197 3.37 1.71 -16.32
C LEU A 197 2.82 0.49 -17.07
N ASP A 198 1.93 0.68 -18.04
CA ASP A 198 1.33 -0.43 -18.79
C ASP A 198 2.39 -1.12 -19.66
N ALA A 199 3.28 -0.33 -20.29
CA ALA A 199 4.39 -0.88 -21.05
C ALA A 199 5.39 -1.63 -20.15
N ALA A 200 5.67 -1.10 -18.97
CA ALA A 200 6.54 -1.76 -18.00
C ALA A 200 5.93 -3.07 -17.48
N CYS A 201 4.63 -3.09 -17.16
CA CYS A 201 3.90 -4.31 -16.78
C CYS A 201 3.96 -5.37 -17.88
N ARG A 202 3.73 -5.02 -19.15
CA ARG A 202 3.86 -5.95 -20.29
C ARG A 202 5.27 -6.53 -20.42
N HIS A 203 6.30 -5.74 -20.13
CA HIS A 203 7.68 -6.23 -20.13
C HIS A 203 7.93 -7.23 -19.00
N LEU A 204 7.40 -6.97 -17.80
CA LEU A 204 7.51 -7.87 -16.65
C LEU A 204 6.75 -9.19 -16.84
N GLU A 205 5.63 -9.17 -17.56
CA GLU A 205 4.82 -10.36 -17.84
C GLU A 205 5.67 -11.51 -18.42
N GLY A 206 6.53 -11.22 -19.40
CA GLY A 206 7.41 -12.23 -20.00
C GLY A 206 8.40 -12.82 -18.99
N ARG A 207 8.98 -11.97 -18.13
CA ARG A 207 9.92 -12.42 -17.08
C ARG A 207 9.22 -13.27 -16.03
N PHE A 208 8.02 -12.89 -15.61
CA PHE A 208 7.24 -13.69 -14.66
C PHE A 208 6.86 -15.06 -15.24
N VAL A 209 6.49 -15.13 -16.52
CA VAL A 209 6.25 -16.41 -17.20
C VAL A 209 7.49 -17.30 -17.17
N GLU A 210 8.66 -16.77 -17.56
CA GLU A 210 9.92 -17.52 -17.58
C GLU A 210 10.32 -18.00 -16.18
N SER A 211 10.24 -17.12 -15.18
CA SER A 211 10.56 -17.47 -13.79
C SER A 211 9.56 -18.47 -13.19
N ALA A 212 8.27 -18.36 -13.51
CA ALA A 212 7.25 -19.31 -13.04
C ALA A 212 7.49 -20.70 -13.63
N LEU A 213 7.83 -20.80 -14.92
CA LEU A 213 8.20 -22.08 -15.54
C LEU A 213 9.43 -22.70 -14.84
N ALA A 214 10.46 -21.88 -14.57
CA ALA A 214 11.65 -22.34 -13.87
C ALA A 214 11.37 -22.77 -12.42
N ALA A 215 10.48 -22.07 -11.73
CA ALA A 215 10.05 -22.39 -10.37
C ALA A 215 9.28 -23.72 -10.33
N VAL A 216 8.29 -23.90 -11.20
CA VAL A 216 7.52 -25.15 -11.30
C VAL A 216 8.43 -26.35 -11.59
N ALA A 217 9.42 -26.19 -12.46
CA ALA A 217 10.34 -27.28 -12.81
C ALA A 217 11.21 -27.77 -11.63
N GLN A 218 11.31 -27.00 -10.55
CA GLN A 218 12.05 -27.36 -9.35
C GLN A 218 11.17 -27.96 -8.25
N LEU A 219 9.85 -27.82 -8.36
CA LEU A 219 8.92 -28.38 -7.39
C LEU A 219 8.68 -29.87 -7.68
N PRO A 220 8.66 -30.72 -6.64
CA PRO A 220 8.29 -32.13 -6.82
C PRO A 220 6.83 -32.23 -7.31
N ALA A 221 6.45 -33.34 -7.92
CA ALA A 221 5.05 -33.60 -8.26
C ALA A 221 4.76 -35.10 -8.10
N ASP A 222 4.17 -35.45 -6.97
CA ASP A 222 3.85 -36.84 -6.62
C ASP A 222 2.49 -37.22 -7.21
N GLY A 223 2.45 -37.45 -8.51
CA GLY A 223 1.23 -37.86 -9.24
C GLY A 223 0.61 -36.76 -10.09
N PRO A 224 -0.62 -36.98 -10.60
CA PRO A 224 -1.25 -36.06 -11.55
C PRO A 224 -1.46 -34.66 -10.96
N VAL A 225 -1.12 -33.63 -11.72
CA VAL A 225 -1.27 -32.23 -11.33
C VAL A 225 -2.55 -31.65 -11.95
N ALA A 226 -3.41 -31.09 -11.12
CA ALA A 226 -4.65 -30.42 -11.54
C ALA A 226 -4.47 -28.91 -11.76
N GLY A 227 -3.39 -28.32 -11.25
CA GLY A 227 -3.09 -26.94 -11.60
C GLY A 227 -1.81 -26.39 -11.02
N VAL A 228 -1.57 -25.12 -11.35
CA VAL A 228 -0.55 -24.29 -10.73
C VAL A 228 -1.22 -22.99 -10.30
N ALA A 229 -1.14 -22.66 -9.02
CA ALA A 229 -1.62 -21.38 -8.50
C ALA A 229 -0.47 -20.37 -8.47
N LEU A 230 -0.75 -19.14 -8.91
CA LEU A 230 0.06 -17.95 -8.68
C LEU A 230 -0.58 -17.21 -7.49
N ALA A 231 -0.16 -17.58 -6.28
CA ALA A 231 -0.78 -17.16 -5.04
C ALA A 231 -0.18 -15.86 -4.54
N TYR A 232 -0.99 -14.79 -4.44
CA TYR A 232 -0.51 -13.47 -4.05
C TYR A 232 -1.22 -12.96 -2.79
N ARG A 233 -0.50 -12.22 -1.94
CA ARG A 233 -1.14 -11.50 -0.82
C ARG A 233 -1.70 -10.16 -1.27
N GLN A 234 -0.88 -9.36 -1.94
CA GLN A 234 -1.28 -8.08 -2.52
C GLN A 234 -0.78 -8.03 -3.96
N ALA A 235 -1.70 -7.89 -4.90
CA ALA A 235 -1.33 -7.95 -6.32
C ALA A 235 -0.40 -6.79 -6.74
N ARG A 236 -0.46 -5.63 -6.07
CA ARG A 236 0.47 -4.50 -6.31
C ARG A 236 1.92 -4.80 -5.92
N GLU A 237 2.14 -5.72 -4.99
CA GLU A 237 3.48 -6.10 -4.55
C GLU A 237 4.19 -6.95 -5.59
N LEU A 238 3.46 -7.58 -6.54
CA LEU A 238 4.05 -8.43 -7.58
C LEU A 238 5.08 -9.43 -7.01
N SER A 239 4.78 -9.96 -5.83
CA SER A 239 5.46 -11.06 -5.16
C SER A 239 4.38 -12.10 -4.91
N PHE A 240 4.63 -13.32 -5.35
CA PHE A 240 3.65 -14.39 -5.29
C PHE A 240 4.35 -15.74 -5.18
N GLU A 241 3.66 -16.69 -4.58
CA GLU A 241 4.08 -18.08 -4.51
C GLU A 241 3.58 -18.82 -5.76
N VAL A 242 4.38 -19.76 -6.23
CA VAL A 242 3.98 -20.74 -7.23
C VAL A 242 3.69 -22.04 -6.50
N VAL A 243 2.44 -22.50 -6.59
CA VAL A 243 1.95 -23.66 -5.83
C VAL A 243 1.48 -24.76 -6.78
N ILE A 244 1.95 -25.99 -6.57
CA ILE A 244 1.50 -27.17 -7.31
C ILE A 244 0.21 -27.70 -6.68
N VAL A 245 -0.84 -27.79 -7.48
CA VAL A 245 -2.15 -28.33 -7.07
C VAL A 245 -2.24 -29.78 -7.52
N GLY A 246 -2.04 -30.71 -6.59
CA GLY A 246 -2.18 -32.16 -6.84
C GLY A 246 -3.64 -32.54 -7.07
N ALA A 247 -3.91 -33.43 -8.04
CA ALA A 247 -5.28 -33.80 -8.40
C ALA A 247 -6.02 -34.56 -7.29
N ASP A 248 -5.34 -35.48 -6.61
CA ASP A 248 -5.92 -36.27 -5.52
C ASP A 248 -6.23 -35.41 -4.30
N GLU A 249 -5.31 -34.52 -3.94
CA GLU A 249 -5.45 -33.54 -2.86
C GLU A 249 -6.58 -32.56 -3.15
N GLN A 250 -6.62 -32.01 -4.36
CA GLN A 250 -7.70 -31.13 -4.79
C GLN A 250 -9.06 -31.84 -4.72
N ALA A 251 -9.15 -33.10 -5.16
CA ALA A 251 -10.39 -33.87 -5.08
C ALA A 251 -10.83 -34.14 -3.64
N ALA A 252 -9.88 -34.40 -2.74
CA ALA A 252 -10.15 -34.58 -1.31
C ALA A 252 -10.66 -33.29 -0.65
N LEU A 253 -10.00 -32.16 -0.91
CA LEU A 253 -10.42 -30.84 -0.43
C LEU A 253 -11.81 -30.48 -0.94
N ARG A 254 -12.06 -30.68 -2.24
CA ARG A 254 -13.37 -30.41 -2.87
C ARG A 254 -14.52 -31.19 -2.24
N ALA A 255 -14.27 -32.41 -1.76
CA ALA A 255 -15.28 -33.21 -1.09
C ALA A 255 -15.69 -32.64 0.28
N VAL A 256 -14.84 -31.81 0.88
CA VAL A 256 -15.08 -31.12 2.15
C VAL A 256 -15.63 -29.72 1.90
N ASP A 257 -14.94 -28.94 1.08
CA ASP A 257 -15.27 -27.56 0.71
C ASP A 257 -14.81 -27.30 -0.73
N ALA A 258 -15.76 -26.91 -1.59
CA ALA A 258 -15.47 -26.61 -2.98
C ALA A 258 -14.48 -25.45 -3.16
N THR A 259 -14.46 -24.47 -2.25
CA THR A 259 -13.55 -23.32 -2.31
C THR A 259 -12.14 -23.70 -1.85
N ALA A 260 -12.01 -24.60 -0.87
CA ALA A 260 -10.71 -25.09 -0.39
C ALA A 260 -9.90 -25.78 -1.50
N ALA A 261 -10.57 -26.39 -2.48
CA ALA A 261 -9.93 -27.00 -3.65
C ALA A 261 -9.14 -26.02 -4.54
N TRP A 262 -9.32 -24.71 -4.32
CA TRP A 262 -8.64 -23.63 -5.04
C TRP A 262 -7.83 -22.73 -4.12
N ALA A 263 -7.81 -23.03 -2.82
CA ALA A 263 -7.09 -22.24 -1.83
C ALA A 263 -5.63 -22.69 -1.80
N PRO A 264 -4.66 -21.84 -2.21
CA PRO A 264 -3.26 -22.22 -2.27
C PRO A 264 -2.68 -22.60 -0.90
N ALA A 265 -3.26 -22.07 0.19
CA ALA A 265 -2.85 -22.35 1.55
C ALA A 265 -3.09 -23.81 2.00
N GLU A 266 -3.89 -24.57 1.25
CA GLU A 266 -4.18 -25.98 1.54
C GLU A 266 -3.18 -26.94 0.88
N PHE A 267 -2.21 -26.43 0.12
CA PHE A 267 -1.24 -27.25 -0.60
C PHE A 267 0.18 -26.98 -0.08
N ASP A 268 0.90 -28.04 0.28
CA ASP A 268 2.23 -27.92 0.89
C ASP A 268 3.36 -27.60 -0.12
N ASN A 269 3.08 -27.76 -1.41
CA ASN A 269 4.11 -27.73 -2.44
C ASN A 269 4.17 -26.37 -3.16
N ALA A 270 4.82 -25.43 -2.48
CA ALA A 270 4.94 -24.05 -2.91
C ALA A 270 6.41 -23.59 -2.95
N THR A 271 6.67 -22.56 -3.76
CA THR A 271 7.91 -21.80 -3.69
C THR A 271 7.64 -20.33 -3.94
N ASP A 272 8.36 -19.47 -3.21
CA ASP A 272 8.31 -18.03 -3.43
C ASP A 272 8.89 -17.70 -4.81
N LEU A 273 8.13 -16.94 -5.59
CA LEU A 273 8.65 -16.29 -6.78
C LEU A 273 8.86 -14.82 -6.48
N ASP A 274 10.11 -14.50 -6.18
CA ASP A 274 10.60 -13.12 -6.21
C ASP A 274 11.63 -12.99 -7.32
N LEU A 275 11.39 -12.03 -8.22
CA LEU A 275 12.41 -11.67 -9.20
C LEU A 275 13.46 -10.85 -8.47
N ASP A 276 14.74 -11.20 -8.61
CA ASP A 276 15.89 -10.38 -8.15
C ASP A 276 15.59 -8.91 -8.43
N GLU A 277 15.36 -8.10 -7.38
CA GLU A 277 14.72 -6.77 -7.47
C GLU A 277 15.43 -5.86 -8.48
N PRO A 278 15.05 -5.87 -9.77
CA PRO A 278 15.71 -5.07 -10.76
C PRO A 278 15.01 -3.72 -10.80
N GLU A 279 15.73 -2.68 -11.22
CA GLU A 279 15.23 -1.31 -11.30
C GLU A 279 13.80 -1.17 -11.89
N PRO A 280 13.43 -1.89 -12.98
CA PRO A 280 12.07 -1.85 -13.52
C PRO A 280 10.98 -2.42 -12.60
N LEU A 281 11.22 -3.53 -11.89
CA LEU A 281 10.20 -4.12 -11.01
C LEU A 281 9.93 -3.22 -9.81
N ARG A 282 11.00 -2.68 -9.22
CA ARG A 282 10.90 -1.76 -8.08
C ARG A 282 10.07 -0.54 -8.46
N THR A 283 10.37 0.06 -9.61
CA THR A 283 9.62 1.21 -10.14
C THR A 283 8.15 0.84 -10.39
N VAL A 284 7.86 -0.33 -10.97
CA VAL A 284 6.47 -0.78 -11.18
C VAL A 284 5.74 -1.00 -9.85
N ARG A 285 6.31 -1.72 -8.89
CA ARG A 285 5.75 -1.94 -7.54
C ARG A 285 5.43 -0.60 -6.86
N GLN A 286 6.35 0.36 -6.96
CA GLN A 286 6.16 1.71 -6.44
C GLN A 286 4.97 2.41 -7.11
N GLU A 287 4.91 2.44 -8.43
CA GLU A 287 3.84 3.15 -9.14
C GLU A 287 2.48 2.50 -8.93
N LEU A 288 2.40 1.16 -8.83
CA LEU A 288 1.17 0.46 -8.41
C LEU A 288 0.77 0.86 -6.98
N THR A 289 1.72 0.95 -6.05
CA THR A 289 1.45 1.39 -4.67
C THR A 289 0.93 2.84 -4.65
N LEU A 290 1.55 3.75 -5.40
CA LEU A 290 1.13 5.15 -5.53
C LEU A 290 -0.25 5.30 -6.20
N LEU A 291 -0.65 4.37 -7.08
CA LEU A 291 -1.99 4.36 -7.66
C LEU A 291 -3.06 4.01 -6.62
N ASP A 292 -2.80 3.04 -5.76
CA ASP A 292 -3.70 2.72 -4.63
C ASP A 292 -3.74 3.86 -3.61
N GLY A 293 -2.60 4.51 -3.35
CA GLY A 293 -2.53 5.67 -2.46
C GLY A 293 -3.32 6.89 -2.95
N ASN A 294 -3.72 6.96 -4.23
CA ASN A 294 -4.55 8.05 -4.77
C ASN A 294 -6.04 7.92 -4.44
N ASP A 295 -6.51 6.67 -4.36
CA ASP A 295 -7.90 6.32 -4.12
C ASP A 295 -7.91 4.89 -3.54
N TYR A 296 -7.79 4.83 -2.22
CA TYR A 296 -7.72 3.57 -1.47
C TYR A 296 -8.94 2.69 -1.73
N ASP A 297 -10.10 3.29 -2.01
CA ASP A 297 -11.32 2.54 -2.32
C ASP A 297 -11.29 1.95 -3.75
N ALA A 298 -10.61 2.62 -4.69
CA ALA A 298 -10.52 2.15 -6.07
C ALA A 298 -9.48 1.03 -6.26
N CYS A 299 -8.44 0.98 -5.42
CA CYS A 299 -7.37 -0.02 -5.49
C CYS A 299 -6.82 -0.21 -6.92
N ALA A 300 -6.65 0.88 -7.67
CA ALA A 300 -6.35 0.84 -9.11
C ALA A 300 -5.01 0.17 -9.44
N GLY A 301 -4.01 0.33 -8.57
CA GLY A 301 -2.73 -0.36 -8.69
C GLY A 301 -2.82 -1.84 -8.35
N SER A 302 -3.55 -2.21 -7.30
CA SER A 302 -3.84 -3.62 -7.01
C SER A 302 -4.60 -4.29 -8.15
N GLU A 303 -5.58 -3.62 -8.76
CA GLU A 303 -6.29 -4.12 -9.93
C GLU A 303 -5.37 -4.28 -11.16
N ALA A 304 -4.46 -3.33 -11.40
CA ALA A 304 -3.47 -3.43 -12.47
C ALA A 304 -2.49 -4.59 -12.24
N GLY A 305 -2.02 -4.77 -11.01
CA GLY A 305 -1.18 -5.91 -10.62
C GLY A 305 -1.90 -7.25 -10.80
N ARG A 306 -3.18 -7.33 -10.40
CA ARG A 306 -4.02 -8.53 -10.54
C ARG A 306 -4.16 -8.94 -12.01
N ARG A 307 -4.43 -7.96 -12.89
CA ARG A 307 -4.50 -8.18 -14.35
C ARG A 307 -3.19 -8.68 -14.91
N LEU A 308 -2.05 -8.16 -14.45
CA LEU A 308 -0.73 -8.65 -14.86
C LEU A 308 -0.56 -10.13 -14.48
N LEU A 309 -0.89 -10.51 -13.24
CA LEU A 309 -0.81 -11.92 -12.82
C LEU A 309 -1.78 -12.82 -13.60
N CYS A 310 -2.98 -12.33 -13.91
CA CYS A 310 -3.92 -13.06 -14.78
C CYS A 310 -3.38 -13.23 -16.20
N ALA A 311 -2.71 -12.22 -16.76
CA ALA A 311 -2.07 -12.31 -18.07
C ALA A 311 -0.89 -13.30 -18.07
N VAL A 312 -0.09 -13.33 -17.00
CA VAL A 312 0.94 -14.35 -16.78
C VAL A 312 0.32 -15.75 -16.76
N ALA A 313 -0.74 -15.96 -15.96
CA ALA A 313 -1.46 -17.22 -15.88
C ALA A 313 -2.06 -17.63 -17.25
N ALA A 314 -2.62 -16.68 -18.01
CA ALA A 314 -3.15 -16.94 -19.35
C ALA A 314 -2.07 -17.46 -20.31
N ARG A 315 -0.87 -16.86 -20.28
CA ARG A 315 0.27 -17.32 -21.09
C ARG A 315 0.80 -18.66 -20.64
N LEU A 316 0.84 -18.92 -19.33
CA LEU A 316 1.19 -20.22 -18.79
C LEU A 316 0.17 -21.29 -19.18
N ASN A 317 -1.13 -20.97 -19.29
CA ASN A 317 -2.15 -21.91 -19.78
C ASN A 317 -1.98 -22.29 -21.26
N ALA A 318 -1.30 -21.45 -22.05
CA ALA A 318 -0.96 -21.75 -23.44
C ALA A 318 0.34 -22.56 -23.58
N HIS A 319 1.09 -22.73 -22.49
CA HIS A 319 2.29 -23.57 -22.46
C HIS A 319 1.92 -25.06 -22.46
N ASN A 320 2.76 -25.88 -23.11
CA ASN A 320 2.58 -27.32 -23.09
C ASN A 320 3.26 -27.95 -21.86
N TRP A 321 2.49 -28.17 -20.81
CA TRP A 321 2.96 -28.70 -19.54
C TRP A 321 3.23 -30.21 -19.54
N SER A 322 2.74 -30.97 -20.52
CA SER A 322 2.83 -32.44 -20.50
C SER A 322 4.26 -32.99 -20.50
N HIS A 323 5.24 -32.15 -20.83
CA HIS A 323 6.66 -32.50 -20.81
C HIS A 323 7.36 -32.11 -19.50
N ALA A 324 6.75 -31.22 -18.70
CA ALA A 324 7.29 -30.72 -17.45
C ALA A 324 6.60 -31.35 -16.23
N LEU A 325 5.30 -31.59 -16.32
CA LEU A 325 4.47 -32.14 -15.26
C LEU A 325 3.53 -33.23 -15.79
N PRO A 326 3.19 -34.24 -14.97
CA PRO A 326 2.12 -35.18 -15.27
C PRO A 326 0.75 -34.48 -15.09
N VAL A 327 0.32 -33.68 -16.05
CA VAL A 327 -0.91 -32.89 -15.94
C VAL A 327 -2.19 -33.70 -16.22
N THR A 328 -3.28 -33.30 -15.58
CA THR A 328 -4.65 -33.77 -15.87
C THR A 328 -5.24 -33.10 -17.12
N ASP A 329 -6.32 -33.66 -17.66
CA ASP A 329 -7.01 -33.11 -18.85
C ASP A 329 -7.63 -31.72 -18.62
N ASP A 330 -7.98 -31.41 -17.37
CA ASP A 330 -8.53 -30.12 -16.92
C ASP A 330 -7.51 -29.28 -16.14
N PHE A 331 -6.22 -29.59 -16.26
CA PHE A 331 -5.15 -28.80 -15.67
C PHE A 331 -5.34 -27.30 -15.93
N VAL A 332 -5.14 -26.46 -14.93
CA VAL A 332 -5.22 -25.00 -15.10
C VAL A 332 -4.12 -24.25 -14.35
N VAL A 333 -3.67 -23.14 -14.94
CA VAL A 333 -2.85 -22.16 -14.24
C VAL A 333 -3.73 -20.95 -13.88
N TYR A 334 -3.69 -20.48 -12.65
CA TYR A 334 -4.58 -19.41 -12.21
C TYR A 334 -3.90 -18.50 -11.20
N ALA A 335 -4.26 -17.22 -11.21
CA ALA A 335 -3.85 -16.27 -10.18
C ALA A 335 -4.95 -16.22 -9.11
N VAL A 336 -4.56 -16.16 -7.84
CA VAL A 336 -5.52 -16.16 -6.73
C VAL A 336 -4.94 -15.42 -5.53
N ASP A 337 -5.77 -14.62 -4.86
CA ASP A 337 -5.39 -14.08 -3.56
C ASP A 337 -5.50 -15.15 -2.47
N LEU A 338 -4.80 -14.99 -1.35
CA LEU A 338 -4.79 -15.98 -0.27
C LEU A 338 -6.17 -16.20 0.39
N GLU A 339 -7.12 -15.28 0.23
CA GLU A 339 -8.48 -15.36 0.75
C GLU A 339 -9.48 -15.88 -0.30
N VAL A 340 -9.00 -16.18 -1.52
CA VAL A 340 -9.78 -16.72 -2.65
C VAL A 340 -10.93 -15.79 -3.09
N VAL A 341 -10.85 -14.49 -2.75
CA VAL A 341 -11.93 -13.51 -2.98
C VAL A 341 -12.15 -13.27 -4.48
N ASP A 342 -11.07 -13.17 -5.25
CA ASP A 342 -11.11 -12.87 -6.69
C ASP A 342 -11.12 -14.12 -7.59
N LEU A 343 -11.26 -15.34 -7.05
CA LEU A 343 -11.03 -16.59 -7.80
C LEU A 343 -11.82 -16.68 -9.11
N GLU A 344 -13.16 -16.56 -9.06
CA GLU A 344 -14.00 -16.69 -10.26
C GLU A 344 -13.64 -15.64 -11.32
N ARG A 345 -13.35 -14.42 -10.87
CA ARG A 345 -12.98 -13.31 -11.73
C ARG A 345 -11.63 -13.56 -12.40
N ASN A 346 -10.64 -14.01 -11.62
CA ASN A 346 -9.31 -14.32 -12.14
C ASN A 346 -9.35 -15.49 -13.14
N LEU A 347 -10.12 -16.55 -12.84
CA LEU A 347 -10.31 -17.67 -13.77
C LEU A 347 -10.97 -17.23 -15.07
N ALA A 348 -11.96 -16.33 -15.01
CA ALA A 348 -12.58 -15.77 -16.20
C ALA A 348 -11.63 -14.89 -17.04
N GLU A 349 -10.64 -14.25 -16.40
CA GLU A 349 -9.64 -13.44 -17.09
C GLU A 349 -8.47 -14.26 -17.65
N CYS A 350 -8.08 -15.36 -17.01
CA CYS A 350 -6.95 -16.17 -17.47
C CYS A 350 -7.33 -17.38 -18.36
N LEU A 351 -8.60 -17.77 -18.42
CA LEU A 351 -9.07 -18.93 -19.19
C LEU A 351 -9.98 -18.53 -20.36
N PRO A 352 -9.92 -19.25 -21.50
CA PRO A 352 -10.94 -19.13 -22.54
C PRO A 352 -12.34 -19.51 -22.02
N PRO A 353 -13.44 -18.88 -22.51
CA PRO A 353 -14.80 -19.13 -22.04
C PRO A 353 -15.21 -20.62 -22.04
N ASP A 354 -14.83 -21.37 -23.07
CA ASP A 354 -15.15 -22.80 -23.19
C ASP A 354 -14.42 -23.67 -22.17
N ARG A 355 -13.24 -23.23 -21.68
CA ARG A 355 -12.51 -23.95 -20.62
C ARG A 355 -13.15 -23.68 -19.27
N LEU A 356 -13.53 -22.42 -19.01
CA LEU A 356 -14.26 -22.05 -17.80
C LEU A 356 -15.63 -22.76 -17.71
N ALA A 357 -16.37 -22.84 -18.82
CA ALA A 357 -17.64 -23.56 -18.89
C ALA A 357 -17.47 -25.05 -18.54
N ARG A 358 -16.43 -25.70 -19.07
CA ARG A 358 -16.13 -27.11 -18.76
C ARG A 358 -15.80 -27.35 -17.29
N LEU A 359 -15.10 -26.42 -16.63
CA LEU A 359 -14.84 -26.52 -15.19
C LEU A 359 -16.16 -26.48 -14.40
N ARG A 360 -17.06 -25.55 -14.73
CA ARG A 360 -18.40 -25.46 -14.11
C ARG A 360 -19.25 -26.70 -14.36
N GLU A 361 -19.27 -27.22 -15.59
CA GLU A 361 -20.01 -28.44 -15.94
C GLU A 361 -19.51 -29.67 -15.17
N ARG A 362 -18.20 -29.73 -14.88
CA ARG A 362 -17.59 -30.76 -14.03
C ARG A 362 -17.75 -30.49 -12.53
N GLY A 363 -18.43 -29.39 -12.18
CA GLY A 363 -18.64 -28.90 -10.82
C GLY A 363 -17.35 -28.46 -10.11
N LEU A 364 -16.26 -28.24 -10.86
CA LEU A 364 -14.97 -27.81 -10.32
C LEU A 364 -15.02 -26.34 -9.90
N LEU A 365 -16.04 -25.59 -10.32
CA LEU A 365 -16.37 -24.23 -9.93
C LEU A 365 -17.81 -24.14 -9.47
#